data_AF-A0A9E4PTJ0-F1
#
_entry.id   AF-A0A9E4PTJ0-F1
#
_cell.length_a   1.000
_cell.length_b   1.000
_cell.length_c   1.000
_cell.angle_alpha   90.00
_cell.angle_beta   90.00
_cell.angle_gamma   90.00
#
_symmetry.space_group_name_H-M   'P 1'
#
loop_
_entity.id
_entity.type
_entity.pdbx_description
1 polymer ?
#
loop_
_entity_poly.entity_id
_entity_poly.type
_entity_poly.pdbx_seq_one_letter_code
_entity_poly.pdbx_strand_id
1 'polypeptide(L)'
;MPTSKVAFFSPPGSRADYMIEQAPQDIELVIVDPALSDEEKASLIRDVDAVISMDVSVDLLKQAPNVKLIQTLSAGYDRLDLEAIGELGVPVANNGGAN
;
A
#
# COMPACT_ATOMS: atom_id res chain seq x y z
N MET A 1 -11.67 15.98 8.96
CA MET A 1 -10.67 14.97 9.37
C MET A 1 -10.67 13.90 8.30
N PRO A 2 -9.52 13.38 7.87
CA PRO A 2 -9.46 12.30 6.89
C PRO A 2 -10.27 11.10 7.40
N THR A 3 -11.01 10.47 6.50
CA THR A 3 -11.88 9.31 6.81
C THR A 3 -11.21 7.99 6.51
N SER A 4 -10.11 8.01 5.75
CA SER A 4 -9.32 6.81 5.47
C SER A 4 -7.83 7.13 5.39
N LYS A 5 -7.00 6.16 5.75
CA LYS A 5 -5.55 6.27 5.73
C LYS A 5 -4.97 5.25 4.76
N VAL A 6 -4.10 5.68 3.86
CA VAL A 6 -3.58 4.84 2.77
C VAL A 6 -2.07 4.86 2.78
N ALA A 7 -1.45 3.69 2.83
CA ALA A 7 -0.01 3.55 2.68
C ALA A 7 0.38 3.56 1.21
N PHE A 8 1.32 4.42 0.82
CA PHE A 8 1.93 4.42 -0.50
C PHE A 8 3.42 4.08 -0.39
N PHE A 9 3.80 2.94 -0.96
CA PHE A 9 5.18 2.47 -0.94
C PHE A 9 5.99 3.16 -2.04
N SER A 10 6.80 4.12 -1.64
CA SER A 10 7.66 4.90 -2.53
C SER A 10 8.81 5.49 -1.72
N PRO A 11 10.04 5.53 -2.29
CA PRO A 11 11.09 6.40 -1.75
C PRO A 11 10.59 7.86 -1.71
N PRO A 12 11.14 8.67 -0.78
CA PRO A 12 10.86 10.10 -0.76
C PRO A 12 11.32 10.78 -2.06
N GLY A 13 10.62 11.86 -2.44
CA GLY A 13 10.90 12.66 -3.63
C GLY A 13 9.67 12.84 -4.51
N SER A 14 9.90 13.27 -5.75
CA SER A 14 8.85 13.84 -6.60
C SER A 14 7.61 12.96 -6.82
N ARG A 15 7.76 11.62 -6.83
CA ARG A 15 6.62 10.71 -6.94
C ARG A 15 5.77 10.70 -5.66
N ALA A 16 6.41 10.67 -4.49
CA ALA A 16 5.73 10.73 -3.21
C ALA A 16 5.05 12.10 -3.04
N ASP A 17 5.77 13.18 -3.37
CA ASP A 17 5.25 14.55 -3.31
C ASP A 17 4.02 14.71 -4.22
N TYR A 18 4.12 14.24 -5.47
CA TYR A 18 3.00 14.26 -6.40
C TYR A 18 1.79 13.48 -5.87
N MET A 19 1.99 12.29 -5.31
CA MET A 19 0.88 11.50 -4.75
C MET A 19 0.22 12.19 -3.55
N ILE A 20 1.00 12.88 -2.71
CA ILE A 20 0.47 13.70 -1.61
C ILE A 20 -0.37 14.85 -2.18
N GLU A 21 0.13 15.55 -3.21
CA GLU A 21 -0.61 16.64 -3.85
C GLU A 21 -1.91 16.20 -4.51
N GLN A 22 -1.95 14.97 -5.05
CA GLN A 22 -3.15 14.39 -5.67
C GLN A 22 -4.11 13.76 -4.65
N ALA A 23 -3.69 13.55 -3.40
CA ALA A 23 -4.52 12.91 -2.40
C ALA A 23 -5.77 13.76 -2.11
N PRO A 24 -6.99 13.17 -2.19
CA PRO A 24 -8.21 13.84 -1.75
C PRO A 24 -8.15 14.28 -0.28
N GLN A 25 -8.90 15.32 0.10
CA GLN A 25 -8.89 15.86 1.47
C GLN A 25 -9.35 14.86 2.54
N ASP A 26 -10.11 13.84 2.15
CA ASP A 26 -10.65 12.79 3.00
C ASP A 26 -9.73 11.55 3.09
N ILE A 27 -8.59 11.55 2.37
CA ILE A 27 -7.56 10.52 2.42
C ILE A 27 -6.28 11.08 3.04
N GLU A 28 -5.82 10.46 4.11
CA GLU A 28 -4.46 10.65 4.62
C GLU A 28 -3.51 9.69 3.90
N LEU A 29 -2.51 10.21 3.20
CA LEU A 29 -1.49 9.41 2.54
C LEU A 29 -0.26 9.26 3.45
N VAL A 30 0.09 8.02 3.77
CA VAL A 30 1.33 7.67 4.48
C VAL A 30 2.36 7.19 3.48
N ILE A 31 3.49 7.89 3.40
CA ILE A 31 4.61 7.45 2.57
C ILE A 31 5.41 6.40 3.34
N VAL A 32 5.57 5.23 2.73
CA VAL A 32 6.37 4.14 3.27
C VAL A 32 7.59 3.96 2.37
N ASP A 33 8.76 4.38 2.84
CA ASP A 33 10.00 4.19 2.08
C ASP A 33 10.38 2.69 2.09
N PRO A 34 10.49 2.04 0.91
CA PRO A 34 10.89 0.63 0.82
C PRO A 34 12.25 0.31 1.47
N ALA A 35 13.12 1.31 1.65
CA ALA A 35 14.43 1.16 2.28
C ALA A 35 14.37 1.03 3.81
N LEU A 36 13.23 1.34 4.44
CA LEU A 36 13.03 1.17 5.89
C LEU A 36 13.12 -0.30 6.31
N SER A 37 13.42 -0.52 7.58
CA SER A 37 13.29 -1.86 8.17
C SER A 37 11.83 -2.32 8.20
N ASP A 38 11.61 -3.63 8.27
CA ASP A 38 10.24 -4.17 8.32
C ASP A 38 9.50 -3.74 9.59
N GLU A 39 10.21 -3.49 10.69
CA GLU A 39 9.63 -2.97 11.93
C GLU A 39 9.12 -1.52 11.76
N GLU A 40 9.92 -0.67 11.12
CA GLU A 40 9.51 0.70 10.79
C GLU A 40 8.33 0.71 9.81
N LYS A 41 8.37 -0.12 8.76
CA LYS A 41 7.25 -0.28 7.82
C LYS A 41 5.98 -0.73 8.55
N ALA A 42 6.09 -1.76 9.40
CA ALA A 42 4.96 -2.29 10.15
C ALA A 42 4.32 -1.24 11.07
N SER A 43 5.13 -0.36 11.68
CA SER A 43 4.63 0.76 12.48
C SER A 43 3.81 1.74 11.63
N LEU A 44 4.28 2.07 10.42
CA LEU A 44 3.63 3.02 9.52
C LEU A 44 2.31 2.50 8.94
N ILE A 45 2.20 1.19 8.72
CA ILE A 45 1.02 0.61 8.05
C ILE A 45 -0.02 0.03 9.02
N ARG A 46 0.25 -0.02 10.32
CA ARG A 46 -0.59 -0.73 11.31
C ARG A 46 -2.06 -0.30 11.28
N ASP A 47 -2.33 0.99 11.05
CA ASP A 47 -3.66 1.58 11.12
C ASP A 47 -4.22 2.01 9.75
N VAL A 48 -3.62 1.56 8.63
CA VAL A 48 -4.04 1.96 7.29
C VAL A 48 -5.18 1.08 6.76
N ASP A 49 -6.07 1.69 5.98
CA ASP A 49 -7.21 1.05 5.33
C ASP A 49 -6.84 0.40 3.99
N ALA A 50 -5.80 0.88 3.32
CA ALA A 50 -5.35 0.34 2.04
C ALA A 50 -3.84 0.52 1.83
N VAL A 51 -3.28 -0.32 0.96
CA VAL A 51 -1.87 -0.29 0.55
C VAL A 51 -1.78 -0.08 -0.95
N ILE A 52 -0.95 0.84 -1.39
CA ILE A 52 -0.55 1.03 -2.78
C ILE A 52 0.92 0.63 -2.90
N SER A 53 1.21 -0.49 -3.54
CA SER A 53 2.58 -1.00 -3.71
C SER A 53 2.73 -1.96 -4.89
N MET A 54 3.93 -2.02 -5.49
CA MET A 54 4.31 -3.10 -6.42
C MET A 54 4.72 -4.39 -5.72
N ASP A 55 5.07 -4.29 -4.44
CA ASP A 55 5.60 -5.38 -3.61
C ASP A 55 5.29 -5.10 -2.15
N VAL A 56 4.58 -6.03 -1.50
CA VAL A 56 4.32 -5.99 -0.06
C VAL A 56 4.28 -7.42 0.44
N SER A 57 5.06 -7.72 1.47
CA SER A 57 5.14 -9.07 2.01
C SER A 57 3.91 -9.41 2.84
N VAL A 58 3.54 -10.69 2.84
CA VAL A 58 2.44 -11.23 3.65
C VAL A 58 2.69 -10.98 5.15
N ASP A 59 3.94 -11.11 5.60
CA ASP A 59 4.30 -10.89 7.01
C ASP A 59 4.12 -9.43 7.44
N LEU A 60 4.37 -8.49 6.53
CA LEU A 60 4.09 -7.09 6.76
C LEU A 60 2.57 -6.83 6.79
N LEU A 61 1.80 -7.45 5.88
CA LEU A 61 0.33 -7.35 5.87
C LEU A 61 -0.33 -7.92 7.14
N LYS A 62 0.20 -8.99 7.73
CA LYS A 62 -0.27 -9.52 9.02
C LYS A 62 -0.18 -8.49 10.16
N GLN A 63 0.70 -7.49 10.04
CA GLN A 63 0.84 -6.39 11.01
C GLN A 63 -0.11 -5.22 10.75
N ALA A 64 -0.90 -5.29 9.67
CA ALA A 64 -1.81 -4.24 9.21
C ALA A 64 -3.26 -4.78 9.12
N PRO A 65 -3.90 -5.12 10.25
CA PRO A 65 -5.17 -5.84 10.29
C PRO A 65 -6.36 -5.04 9.73
N ASN A 66 -6.20 -3.74 9.50
CA ASN A 66 -7.25 -2.86 8.98
C ASN A 66 -7.24 -2.75 7.44
N VAL A 67 -6.23 -3.33 6.77
CA VAL A 67 -6.10 -3.25 5.32
C VAL A 67 -7.25 -3.98 4.64
N LYS A 68 -7.98 -3.25 3.80
CA LYS A 68 -9.15 -3.72 3.05
C LYS A 68 -8.87 -3.88 1.56
N LEU A 69 -7.75 -3.35 1.07
CA LEU A 69 -7.38 -3.38 -0.34
C LEU A 69 -5.87 -3.20 -0.52
N ILE A 70 -5.31 -3.95 -1.48
CA ILE A 70 -3.99 -3.71 -2.04
C ILE A 70 -4.14 -3.29 -3.51
N GLN A 71 -3.63 -2.12 -3.88
CA GLN A 71 -3.55 -1.64 -5.25
C GLN A 71 -2.11 -1.74 -5.74
N THR A 72 -1.86 -2.49 -6.82
CA THR A 72 -0.57 -2.48 -7.51
C THR A 72 -0.48 -1.40 -8.59
N LEU A 73 0.76 -0.99 -8.89
CA LEU A 73 1.11 0.04 -9.88
C LEU A 73 1.42 -0.57 -11.26
N SER A 74 1.27 -1.88 -11.44
CA SER A 74 1.53 -2.59 -12.70
C SER A 74 0.40 -3.54 -13.09
N ALA A 75 0.34 -3.91 -14.38
CA ALA A 75 -0.59 -4.92 -14.86
C ALA A 75 -0.20 -6.31 -14.34
N GLY A 76 1.11 -6.59 -14.27
CA GLY A 76 1.65 -7.78 -13.62
C GLY A 76 1.62 -7.68 -12.10
N TYR A 77 1.53 -8.83 -11.44
CA TYR A 77 1.41 -8.97 -9.99
C TYR A 77 2.23 -10.15 -9.45
N ASP A 78 3.21 -10.61 -10.21
CA ASP A 78 4.04 -11.80 -9.89
C ASP A 78 4.89 -11.63 -8.61
N ARG A 79 5.03 -10.40 -8.10
CA ARG A 79 5.73 -10.08 -6.85
C ARG A 79 4.85 -10.24 -5.61
N LEU A 80 3.55 -10.40 -5.79
CA LEU A 80 2.60 -10.57 -4.70
C LEU A 80 2.26 -12.05 -4.55
N ASP A 81 2.34 -12.55 -3.33
CA ASP A 81 1.83 -13.88 -2.99
C ASP A 81 0.31 -13.82 -2.87
N LEU A 82 -0.38 -13.91 -4.02
CA LEU A 82 -1.84 -13.74 -4.09
C LEU A 82 -2.61 -14.81 -3.32
N GLU A 83 -2.05 -16.02 -3.20
CA GLU A 83 -2.68 -17.11 -2.45
C GLU A 83 -2.69 -16.75 -0.96
N ALA A 84 -1.52 -16.45 -0.40
CA ALA A 84 -1.40 -16.08 1.01
C ALA A 84 -2.10 -14.76 1.35
N ILE A 85 -2.07 -13.76 0.45
CA ILE A 85 -2.84 -12.52 0.60
C ILE A 85 -4.35 -12.81 0.60
N GLY A 86 -4.80 -13.72 -0.27
CA GLY A 86 -6.19 -14.16 -0.32
C GLY A 86 -6.64 -14.87 0.97
N GLU A 87 -5.77 -15.64 1.61
CA GLU A 87 -6.04 -16.25 2.93
C GLU A 87 -6.24 -15.21 4.04
N LEU A 88 -5.61 -14.02 3.92
CA LEU A 88 -5.87 -12.88 4.80
C LEU A 88 -7.20 -12.17 4.51
N GLY A 89 -7.90 -12.55 3.43
CA GLY A 89 -9.17 -11.94 3.01
C GLY A 89 -8.99 -10.56 2.37
N VAL A 90 -7.78 -10.20 1.94
CA VAL A 90 -7.47 -8.88 1.37
C VAL A 90 -7.50 -8.95 -0.16
N PRO A 91 -8.42 -8.23 -0.84
CA PRO A 91 -8.44 -8.18 -2.29
C PRO A 91 -7.24 -7.41 -2.86
N VAL A 92 -6.80 -7.82 -4.06
CA VAL A 92 -5.74 -7.16 -4.82
C VAL A 92 -6.30 -6.61 -6.14
N ALA A 93 -6.03 -5.35 -6.43
CA ALA A 93 -6.37 -4.68 -7.68
C ALA A 93 -5.10 -4.28 -8.44
N ASN A 94 -5.11 -4.39 -9.77
CA ASN A 94 -4.01 -3.97 -10.64
C ASN A 94 -4.42 -2.79 -11.55
N ASN A 95 -3.54 -2.37 -12.45
CA ASN A 95 -3.85 -1.32 -13.45
C ASN A 95 -3.89 -1.88 -14.89
N GLY A 96 -4.38 -3.10 -15.07
CA GLY A 96 -4.55 -3.70 -16.39
C GLY A 96 -5.42 -2.83 -17.31
N GLY A 97 -5.01 -2.67 -18.57
CA GLY A 97 -5.73 -1.85 -19.57
C GLY A 97 -5.43 -0.34 -19.53
N ALA A 98 -4.45 0.09 -18.74
CA ALA A 98 -4.05 1.49 -18.66
C ALA A 98 -3.19 1.99 -19.83
N ASN A 99 -2.63 1.09 -20.66
CA ASN A 99 -1.74 1.40 -21.78
C ASN A 99 -2.33 0.96 -23.12
#